data_AF-A0A917U2H0-F1
#
_entry.id   AF-A0A917U2H0-F1
#
_cell.length_a   1.000
_cell.length_b   1.000
_cell.length_c   1.000
_cell.angle_alpha   90.00
_cell.angle_beta   90.00
_cell.angle_gamma   90.00
#
_symmetry.space_group_name_H-M   'P 1'
#
loop_
_entity.id
_entity.type
_entity.pdbx_description
1 polymer ?
#
loop_
_entity_poly.entity_id
_entity_poly.type
_entity_poly.pdbx_seq_one_letter_code
_entity_poly.pdbx_strand_id
1 'polypeptide(L)'
;MLAGVLGCFAGRCGRVEPRRAAAVFVTGLLADLEVKTCWQLAEQAGHARPDAIQRLLYRVVWGADAVRDDLRQLITDRFGGPDAVLAVDETGELKKGTHTVGVQRQYTGTAGRIENSQVGVFLGYAGAGGRTLIDRRVYLPASWTDDRDR
;
A
#
# COMPACT_ATOMS: atom_id res chain seq x y z
N MET A 1 4.99 -2.14 -19.11
CA MET A 1 5.49 -1.73 -17.77
C MET A 1 4.68 -2.36 -16.64
N LEU A 2 3.36 -2.10 -16.56
CA LEU A 2 2.48 -2.64 -15.51
C LEU A 2 2.43 -4.17 -15.43
N ALA A 3 2.34 -4.87 -16.57
CA ALA A 3 2.36 -6.33 -16.58
C ALA A 3 3.64 -6.93 -15.96
N GLY A 4 4.79 -6.27 -16.13
CA GLY A 4 6.05 -6.69 -15.52
C GLY A 4 6.06 -6.47 -13.99
N VAL A 5 5.49 -5.37 -13.53
CA VAL A 5 5.31 -5.09 -12.09
C VAL A 5 4.35 -6.11 -11.47
N LEU A 6 3.19 -6.35 -12.08
CA LEU A 6 2.24 -7.36 -11.61
C LEU A 6 2.85 -8.78 -11.61
N GLY A 7 3.67 -9.07 -12.62
CA GLY A 7 4.39 -10.33 -12.74
C GLY A 7 5.39 -10.57 -11.61
N CYS A 8 6.06 -9.53 -11.10
CA CYS A 8 7.12 -9.70 -10.10
C CYS A 8 6.59 -10.24 -8.76
N PHE A 9 5.34 -9.93 -8.41
CA PHE A 9 4.73 -10.39 -7.15
C PHE A 9 3.56 -11.36 -7.34
N ALA A 10 3.24 -11.77 -8.57
CA ALA A 10 2.12 -12.68 -8.85
C ALA A 10 2.22 -13.99 -8.06
N GLY A 11 3.44 -14.48 -7.79
CA GLY A 11 3.70 -15.66 -6.99
C GLY A 11 3.27 -15.55 -5.52
N ARG A 12 3.02 -14.35 -5.01
CA ARG A 12 2.62 -14.11 -3.60
C ARG A 12 1.16 -14.43 -3.30
N CYS A 13 0.36 -14.62 -4.34
CA CYS A 13 -0.99 -15.17 -4.22
C CYS A 13 -0.95 -16.66 -4.53
N GLY A 14 -1.47 -17.52 -3.65
CA GLY A 14 -1.45 -18.98 -3.86
C GLY A 14 -2.38 -19.48 -4.97
N ARG A 15 -3.46 -18.75 -5.26
CA ARG A 15 -4.48 -19.11 -6.27
C ARG A 15 -4.55 -18.10 -7.41
N VAL A 16 -5.13 -18.50 -8.54
CA VAL A 16 -5.24 -17.64 -9.74
C VAL A 16 -6.25 -16.50 -9.56
N GLU A 17 -7.32 -16.71 -8.79
CA GLU A 17 -8.39 -15.74 -8.61
C GLU A 17 -7.91 -14.49 -7.86
N PRO A 18 -7.18 -14.60 -6.72
CA PRO A 18 -6.59 -13.43 -6.07
C PRO A 18 -5.52 -12.73 -6.90
N ARG A 19 -4.75 -13.46 -7.73
CA ARG A 19 -3.79 -12.84 -8.68
C ARG A 19 -4.51 -11.94 -9.68
N ARG A 20 -5.60 -12.42 -10.26
CA ARG A 20 -6.43 -11.65 -11.19
C ARG A 20 -7.08 -10.45 -10.47
N ALA A 21 -7.59 -10.65 -9.27
CA ALA A 21 -8.15 -9.56 -8.46
C ALA A 21 -7.11 -8.49 -8.12
N ALA A 22 -5.87 -8.87 -7.80
CA ALA A 22 -4.77 -7.94 -7.54
C ALA A 22 -4.39 -7.14 -8.80
N ALA A 23 -4.33 -7.80 -9.96
CA ALA A 23 -4.10 -7.12 -11.24
C ALA A 23 -5.19 -6.09 -11.54
N VAL A 24 -6.47 -6.47 -11.35
CA VAL A 24 -7.62 -5.56 -11.50
C VAL A 24 -7.53 -4.40 -10.52
N PHE A 25 -7.23 -4.67 -9.25
CA PHE A 25 -7.14 -3.66 -8.20
C PHE A 25 -6.04 -2.63 -8.51
N VAL A 26 -4.81 -3.07 -8.80
CA VAL A 26 -3.69 -2.17 -9.11
C VAL A 26 -3.96 -1.38 -10.39
N THR A 27 -4.51 -2.01 -11.42
CA THR A 27 -4.87 -1.32 -12.68
C THR A 27 -5.93 -0.25 -12.40
N GLY A 28 -6.95 -0.56 -11.61
CA GLY A 28 -7.98 0.38 -11.21
C GLY A 28 -7.45 1.54 -10.35
N LEU A 29 -6.47 1.29 -9.47
CA LEU A 29 -5.82 2.36 -8.70
C LEU A 29 -5.03 3.34 -9.58
N LEU A 30 -4.53 2.88 -10.72
CA LEU A 30 -3.81 3.70 -11.71
C LEU A 30 -4.72 4.31 -12.77
N ALA A 31 -5.99 3.90 -12.83
CA ALA A 31 -6.97 4.45 -13.74
C ALA A 31 -7.39 5.86 -13.32
N ASP A 32 -7.86 6.63 -14.30
CA ASP A 32 -8.42 7.97 -14.13
C ASP A 32 -9.85 7.89 -13.60
N LEU A 33 -9.97 7.41 -12.35
CA LEU A 33 -11.22 7.32 -11.60
C LEU A 33 -11.19 8.34 -10.47
N GLU A 34 -12.23 9.20 -10.44
CA GLU A 34 -12.41 10.21 -9.39
C GLU A 34 -12.48 9.56 -7.99
N VAL A 35 -13.16 8.42 -7.89
CA VAL A 35 -13.29 7.68 -6.65
C VAL A 35 -12.88 6.22 -6.87
N LYS A 36 -12.10 5.69 -5.93
CA LYS A 36 -11.44 4.38 -6.03
C LYS A 36 -11.98 3.40 -4.98
N THR A 37 -13.29 3.21 -4.96
CA THR A 37 -13.93 2.17 -4.14
C THR A 37 -13.83 0.80 -4.80
N CYS A 38 -13.93 -0.29 -4.03
CA CYS A 38 -13.99 -1.65 -4.60
C CYS A 38 -15.10 -1.82 -5.65
N TRP A 39 -16.20 -1.09 -5.51
CA TRP A 39 -17.29 -1.08 -6.48
C TRP A 39 -16.85 -0.46 -7.80
N GLN A 40 -16.34 0.77 -7.76
CA GLN A 40 -15.90 1.48 -8.96
C GLN A 40 -14.74 0.78 -9.67
N LEU A 41 -13.79 0.22 -8.91
CA LEU A 41 -12.72 -0.56 -9.50
C LEU A 41 -13.25 -1.83 -10.19
N ALA A 42 -14.30 -2.46 -9.64
CA ALA A 42 -14.93 -3.64 -10.23
C ALA A 42 -15.73 -3.30 -11.49
N GLU A 43 -16.53 -2.22 -11.44
CA GLU A 43 -17.29 -1.74 -12.61
C GLU A 43 -16.35 -1.34 -13.76
N GLN A 44 -15.28 -0.61 -13.47
CA GLN A 44 -14.27 -0.24 -14.46
C GLN A 44 -13.63 -1.47 -15.13
N ALA A 45 -13.54 -2.59 -14.40
CA ALA A 45 -13.02 -3.85 -14.90
C ALA A 45 -14.09 -4.76 -15.55
N GLY A 46 -15.33 -4.27 -15.69
CA GLY A 46 -16.46 -5.02 -16.27
C GLY A 46 -17.01 -6.12 -15.37
N HIS A 47 -16.75 -6.07 -14.06
CA HIS A 47 -17.30 -7.02 -13.10
C HIS A 47 -18.69 -6.59 -12.63
N ALA A 48 -19.61 -7.55 -12.55
CA ALA A 48 -20.97 -7.31 -12.06
C ALA A 48 -21.05 -7.03 -10.55
N ARG A 49 -19.99 -7.37 -9.78
CA ARG A 49 -19.97 -7.26 -8.31
C ARG A 49 -18.56 -6.99 -7.78
N PRO A 50 -18.41 -6.32 -6.62
CA PRO A 50 -17.11 -5.99 -6.03
C PRO A 50 -16.44 -7.14 -5.27
N ASP A 51 -17.11 -8.30 -5.11
CA ASP A 51 -16.71 -9.39 -4.23
C ASP A 51 -15.24 -9.83 -4.40
N ALA A 52 -14.76 -9.90 -5.63
CA ALA A 52 -13.40 -10.36 -5.90
C ALA A 52 -12.34 -9.42 -5.32
N ILE A 53 -12.53 -8.11 -5.50
CA ILE A 53 -11.63 -7.06 -4.99
C ILE A 53 -11.77 -6.95 -3.47
N GLN A 54 -12.99 -7.01 -2.98
CA GLN A 54 -13.29 -7.03 -1.55
C GLN A 54 -12.58 -8.20 -0.84
N ARG A 55 -12.74 -9.43 -1.35
CA ARG A 55 -12.07 -10.62 -0.80
C ARG A 55 -10.56 -10.50 -0.83
N LEU A 56 -9.98 -9.88 -1.86
CA LEU A 56 -8.53 -9.62 -1.91
C LEU A 56 -8.05 -8.79 -0.70
N LEU A 57 -8.83 -7.80 -0.28
CA LEU A 57 -8.42 -6.86 0.78
C LEU A 57 -8.64 -7.41 2.19
N TYR A 58 -9.73 -8.15 2.45
CA TYR A 58 -10.07 -8.57 3.83
C TYR A 58 -9.99 -10.08 4.09
N ARG A 59 -9.82 -10.94 3.07
CA ARG A 59 -9.88 -12.41 3.22
C ARG A 59 -8.65 -13.14 2.67
N VAL A 60 -8.09 -12.68 1.57
CA VAL A 60 -6.93 -13.33 0.96
C VAL A 60 -5.69 -13.05 1.79
N VAL A 61 -4.98 -14.11 2.16
CA VAL A 61 -3.63 -13.99 2.73
C VAL A 61 -2.64 -13.83 1.58
N TRP A 62 -2.07 -12.65 1.44
CA TRP A 62 -0.92 -12.37 0.60
C TRP A 62 0.16 -11.71 1.47
N GLY A 63 1.40 -12.15 1.31
CA GLY A 63 2.51 -11.64 2.12
C GLY A 63 2.86 -10.22 1.72
N ALA A 64 2.28 -9.22 2.38
CA ALA A 64 2.46 -7.81 2.00
C ALA A 64 3.92 -7.35 2.06
N ASP A 65 4.69 -7.86 3.02
CA ASP A 65 6.13 -7.60 3.12
C ASP A 65 6.91 -8.35 2.01
N ALA A 66 6.47 -9.55 1.64
CA ALA A 66 7.07 -10.28 0.52
C ALA A 66 6.78 -9.63 -0.85
N VAL A 67 5.59 -9.06 -1.05
CA VAL A 67 5.26 -8.24 -2.23
C VAL A 67 6.14 -7.00 -2.27
N ARG A 68 6.34 -6.33 -1.13
CA ARG A 68 7.28 -5.20 -1.03
C ARG A 68 8.69 -5.64 -1.42
N ASP A 69 9.18 -6.77 -0.93
CA ASP A 69 10.53 -7.25 -1.25
C ASP A 69 10.71 -7.52 -2.74
N ASP A 70 9.71 -8.12 -3.41
CA ASP A 70 9.73 -8.32 -4.87
C ASP A 70 9.78 -6.98 -5.62
N LEU A 71 9.00 -5.99 -5.18
CA LEU A 71 8.99 -4.65 -5.78
C LEU A 71 10.30 -3.92 -5.54
N ARG A 72 10.85 -4.00 -4.33
CA ARG A 72 12.14 -3.41 -3.97
C ARG A 72 13.25 -4.00 -4.84
N GLN A 73 13.30 -5.32 -4.99
CA GLN A 73 14.26 -5.98 -5.86
C GLN A 73 14.12 -5.49 -7.31
N LEU A 74 12.90 -5.46 -7.85
CA LEU A 74 12.63 -4.94 -9.21
C LEU A 74 13.13 -3.50 -9.39
N ILE A 75 12.97 -2.65 -8.39
CA ILE A 75 13.40 -1.25 -8.41
C ILE A 75 14.92 -1.15 -8.37
N THR A 76 15.58 -1.87 -7.45
CA THR A 76 17.03 -1.86 -7.32
C THR A 76 17.73 -2.43 -8.56
N ASP A 77 17.19 -3.51 -9.15
CA ASP A 77 17.76 -4.11 -10.36
C ASP A 77 17.68 -3.19 -11.58
N ARG A 78 16.62 -2.36 -11.67
CA ARG A 78 16.37 -1.51 -12.84
C ARG A 78 16.92 -0.10 -12.71
N PHE A 79 16.89 0.45 -11.50
CA PHE A 79 17.12 1.87 -11.26
C PHE A 79 18.22 2.12 -10.23
N GLY A 80 18.77 1.07 -9.61
CA GLY A 80 19.86 1.15 -8.64
C GLY A 80 21.06 1.87 -9.21
N GLY A 81 21.64 2.77 -8.43
CA GLY A 81 22.85 3.50 -8.81
C GLY A 81 23.62 3.99 -7.59
N PRO A 82 24.93 4.26 -7.73
CA PRO A 82 25.79 4.67 -6.62
C PRO A 82 25.40 6.02 -6.02
N ASP A 83 24.78 6.90 -6.81
CA ASP A 83 24.39 8.26 -6.39
C ASP A 83 22.93 8.32 -5.88
N ALA A 84 22.30 7.17 -5.66
CA ALA A 84 20.92 7.14 -5.19
C ALA A 84 20.81 7.53 -3.71
N VAL A 85 19.76 8.28 -3.39
CA VAL A 85 19.45 8.73 -2.04
C VAL A 85 18.24 7.98 -1.51
N LEU A 86 18.30 7.64 -0.23
CA LEU A 86 17.18 7.12 0.53
C LEU A 86 16.62 8.22 1.44
N ALA A 87 15.32 8.48 1.31
CA ALA A 87 14.61 9.46 2.14
C ALA A 87 13.61 8.73 3.03
N VAL A 88 13.63 9.03 4.32
CA VAL A 88 12.64 8.55 5.28
C VAL A 88 11.74 9.72 5.63
N ASP A 89 10.44 9.53 5.51
CA ASP A 89 9.44 10.54 5.83
C ASP A 89 8.16 9.86 6.33
N GLU A 90 7.44 10.54 7.22
CA GLU A 90 6.12 10.11 7.66
C GLU A 90 5.00 10.88 6.97
N THR A 91 3.88 10.21 6.74
CA THR A 91 2.64 10.88 6.34
C THR A 91 1.47 10.39 7.18
N GLY A 92 0.63 11.33 7.59
CA GLY A 92 -0.55 11.05 8.38
C GLY A 92 -1.81 11.02 7.53
N GLU A 93 -2.63 10.01 7.74
CA GLU A 93 -3.96 9.88 7.14
C GLU A 93 -5.02 10.18 8.20
N LEU A 94 -5.82 11.23 7.99
CA LEU A 94 -6.90 11.59 8.90
C LEU A 94 -7.98 10.51 8.91
N LYS A 95 -8.44 10.15 10.11
CA LYS A 95 -9.49 9.13 10.31
C LYS A 95 -10.56 9.67 11.24
N LYS A 96 -11.80 9.21 11.05
CA LYS A 96 -12.93 9.55 11.93
C LYS A 96 -13.24 8.48 12.98
N GLY A 97 -12.82 7.22 12.77
CA GLY A 97 -13.06 6.10 13.68
C GLY A 97 -11.81 5.59 14.41
N THR A 98 -11.96 4.48 15.11
CA THR A 98 -10.95 3.85 15.98
C THR A 98 -10.50 2.46 15.53
N HIS A 99 -11.07 1.94 14.44
CA HIS A 99 -10.81 0.57 13.96
C HIS A 99 -9.53 0.43 13.11
N THR A 100 -8.93 1.53 12.69
CA THR A 100 -7.69 1.49 11.90
C THR A 100 -6.49 1.27 12.81
N VAL A 101 -5.63 0.31 12.48
CA VAL A 101 -4.40 0.02 13.25
C VAL A 101 -3.55 1.28 13.45
N GLY A 102 -3.13 1.57 14.67
CA GLY A 102 -2.30 2.73 15.01
C GLY A 102 -3.04 4.09 14.98
N VAL A 103 -4.36 4.09 14.75
CA VAL A 103 -5.14 5.34 14.77
C VAL A 103 -5.31 5.86 16.19
N GLN A 104 -5.03 7.13 16.38
CA GLN A 104 -5.33 7.88 17.61
C GLN A 104 -5.17 9.39 17.37
N ARG A 105 -5.47 10.18 18.40
CA ARG A 105 -5.08 11.58 18.44
C ARG A 105 -3.56 11.70 18.56
N GLN A 106 -2.91 12.13 17.49
CA GLN A 106 -1.45 12.34 17.44
C GLN A 106 -1.12 13.45 16.44
N TYR A 107 0.10 13.97 16.50
CA TYR A 107 0.53 14.95 15.52
C TYR A 107 0.59 14.30 14.13
N THR A 108 0.05 15.00 13.13
CA THR A 108 0.13 14.59 11.73
C THR A 108 0.66 15.75 10.91
N GLY A 109 1.73 15.51 10.15
CA GLY A 109 2.30 16.50 9.24
C GLY A 109 1.27 17.05 8.25
N THR A 110 0.34 16.20 7.79
CA THR A 110 -0.71 16.54 6.82
C THR A 110 -1.65 17.64 7.32
N ALA A 111 -1.94 17.70 8.63
CA ALA A 111 -2.82 18.72 9.20
C ALA A 111 -2.06 19.81 10.00
N GLY A 112 -0.75 19.65 10.20
CA GLY A 112 0.09 20.56 10.99
C GLY A 112 -0.31 20.67 12.46
N ARG A 113 -1.08 19.70 12.98
CA ARG A 113 -1.65 19.72 14.34
C ARG A 113 -1.99 18.31 14.82
N ILE A 114 -2.40 18.22 16.09
CA ILE A 114 -2.91 16.97 16.67
C ILE A 114 -4.33 16.71 16.16
N GLU A 115 -4.49 15.61 15.44
CA GLU A 115 -5.78 15.11 14.94
C GLU A 115 -5.88 13.60 15.14
N ASN A 116 -7.08 13.05 14.99
CA ASN A 116 -7.24 11.61 14.90
C ASN A 116 -6.71 11.12 13.55
N SER A 117 -5.56 10.45 13.56
CA SER A 117 -4.88 9.99 12.36
C SER A 117 -4.14 8.68 12.55
N GLN A 118 -3.95 7.96 11.45
CA GLN A 118 -2.94 6.90 11.34
C GLN A 118 -1.69 7.52 10.71
N VAL A 119 -0.50 7.14 11.19
CA VAL A 119 0.77 7.62 10.61
C VAL A 119 1.50 6.45 9.98
N GLY A 120 1.89 6.59 8.71
CA GLY A 120 2.76 5.66 8.01
C GLY A 120 4.14 6.28 7.81
N VAL A 121 5.19 5.51 8.04
CA VAL A 121 6.57 5.87 7.74
C VAL A 121 6.98 5.16 6.46
N PHE A 122 7.51 5.92 5.50
CA PHE A 122 7.83 5.45 4.16
C PHE A 122 9.30 5.64 3.86
N LEU A 123 9.89 4.68 3.14
CA LEU A 123 11.24 4.77 2.61
C LEU A 123 11.15 5.05 1.11
N GLY A 124 11.53 6.26 0.72
CA GLY A 124 11.67 6.69 -0.66
C GLY A 124 13.07 6.40 -1.20
N TYR A 125 13.12 5.95 -2.45
CA TYR A 125 14.31 5.88 -3.29
C TYR A 125 14.29 7.02 -4.29
N ALA A 126 15.41 7.72 -4.49
CA ALA A 126 15.57 8.72 -5.54
C ALA A 126 16.95 8.59 -6.19
N GLY A 127 16.98 8.51 -7.52
CA GLY A 127 18.22 8.48 -8.30
C GLY A 127 17.99 8.97 -9.72
N ALA A 128 19.01 8.82 -10.58
CA ALA A 128 18.95 9.31 -11.97
C ALA A 128 17.77 8.71 -12.78
N GLY A 129 17.38 7.47 -12.47
CA GLY A 129 16.25 6.79 -13.11
C GLY A 129 14.86 7.17 -12.60
N GLY A 130 14.76 8.07 -11.60
CA GLY A 130 13.50 8.53 -11.03
C GLY A 130 13.40 8.32 -9.51
N ARG A 131 12.17 8.41 -8.98
CA ARG A 131 11.87 8.26 -7.55
C ARG A 131 10.65 7.40 -7.31
N THR A 132 10.66 6.62 -6.23
CA THR A 132 9.55 5.74 -5.82
C THR A 132 9.66 5.34 -4.35
N LEU A 133 8.61 4.72 -3.80
CA LEU A 133 8.65 4.11 -2.47
C LEU A 133 9.17 2.67 -2.56
N ILE A 134 10.02 2.28 -1.61
CA ILE A 134 10.62 0.93 -1.54
C ILE A 134 10.35 0.21 -0.20
N ASP A 135 9.90 0.91 0.84
CA ASP A 135 9.44 0.31 2.09
C ASP A 135 8.36 1.16 2.76
N ARG A 136 7.62 0.54 3.68
CA ARG A 136 6.51 1.13 4.42
C ARG A 136 6.27 0.43 5.74
N ARG A 137 6.12 1.20 6.82
CA ARG A 137 5.69 0.71 8.14
C ARG A 137 4.62 1.63 8.71
N VAL A 138 3.71 1.08 9.51
CA VAL A 138 2.77 1.88 10.30
C VAL A 138 3.48 2.27 11.60
N TYR A 139 3.42 3.55 11.96
CA TYR A 139 3.85 4.00 13.28
C TYR A 139 2.81 3.53 14.30
N LEU A 140 3.26 2.75 15.28
CA LEU A 140 2.43 2.30 16.40
C LEU A 140 2.80 3.10 17.66
N PRO A 141 1.89 3.96 18.15
CA PRO A 141 2.09 4.66 19.41
C PRO A 141 2.18 3.69 20.59
N ALA A 142 2.82 4.10 21.69
CA ALA A 142 2.98 3.26 22.89
C ALA A 142 1.64 2.69 23.42
N SER A 143 0.58 3.50 23.40
CA SER A 143 -0.78 3.09 23.76
C SER A 143 -1.33 1.90 22.94
N TRP A 144 -0.78 1.65 21.75
CA TRP A 144 -1.14 0.50 20.90
C TRP A 144 -0.23 -0.72 21.14
N THR A 145 0.90 -0.57 21.82
CA THR A 145 1.83 -1.65 22.12
C THR A 145 1.76 -2.12 23.58
N ASP A 146 1.19 -1.31 24.47
CA ASP A 146 1.11 -1.59 25.91
C ASP A 146 -0.08 -2.49 26.30
N ASP A 147 -1.02 -2.71 25.39
CA ASP A 147 -2.16 -3.61 25.56
C ASP A 147 -2.00 -4.82 24.63
N ARG A 148 -1.66 -5.98 25.21
CA ARG A 148 -1.41 -7.22 24.47
C ARG A 148 -2.68 -7.97 24.06
N ASP A 149 -3.81 -7.70 24.71
CA ASP A 149 -5.07 -8.42 24.47
C ASP A 149 -5.88 -7.78 23.33
N ARG A 150 -5.45 -6.63 22.84
CA ARG A 150 -6.06 -5.87 21.75
C ARG A 150 -5.96 -6.53 20.37
#